data_AF-F9LYB4-F1
#
_entry.id   AF-F9LYB4-F1
#
_cell.length_a   1.000
_cell.length_b   1.000
_cell.length_c   1.000
_cell.angle_alpha   90.00
_cell.angle_beta   90.00
_cell.angle_gamma   90.00
#
_symmetry.space_group_name_H-M   'P 1'
#
loop_
_entity.id
_entity.type
_entity.pdbx_description
1 polymer ?
#
loop_
_entity_poly.entity_id
_entity_poly.type
_entity_poly.pdbx_seq_one_letter_code
_entity_poly.pdbx_strand_id
1 'polypeptide(L)' 'MLFHFQNKEPDKFFGLIEDNLKQVHPLFQTVLKTFLKDKEKIVNALQLPYSNANLEATNKFIKLIKRNAFGF' A
#
# COMPACT_ATOMS: atom_id res chain seq x y z
N MET A 1 0.96 -1.00 17.46
CA MET A 1 1.04 -0.96 15.97
C MET A 1 -0.33 -0.80 15.32
N LEU A 2 -1.29 -1.70 15.53
CA LEU A 2 -2.59 -1.68 14.82
C LEU A 2 -3.39 -0.37 15.05
N PHE A 3 -3.31 0.18 16.26
CA PHE A 3 -3.96 1.46 16.62
C PHE A 3 -3.46 2.65 15.76
N HIS A 4 -2.15 2.76 15.50
CA HIS A 4 -1.62 3.86 14.67
C HIS A 4 -1.90 3.67 13.18
N PHE A 5 -2.00 2.42 12.73
CA PHE A 5 -2.40 2.10 11.36
C PHE A 5 -3.85 2.51 11.10
N GLN A 6 -4.75 2.27 12.05
CA GLN A 6 -6.16 2.68 11.95
C GLN A 6 -6.35 4.19 12.04
N ASN A 7 -5.54 4.89 12.86
CA ASN A 7 -5.58 6.35 12.97
C ASN A 7 -4.84 7.08 11.84
N LYS A 8 -4.32 6.37 10.83
CA LYS A 8 -3.56 6.95 9.71
C LYS A 8 -2.39 7.82 10.17
N GLU A 9 -1.68 7.38 11.21
CA GLU A 9 -0.50 8.05 11.76
C GLU A 9 0.79 7.31 11.31
N PRO A 10 1.26 7.53 10.07
CA PRO A 10 2.38 6.77 9.52
C PRO A 10 3.68 7.01 10.28
N ASP A 11 3.95 8.22 10.77
CA ASP A 11 5.21 8.52 11.48
C ASP A 11 5.37 7.73 12.77
N LYS A 12 4.29 7.61 13.57
CA LYS A 12 4.28 6.79 14.79
C LYS A 12 4.37 5.29 14.46
N PHE A 13 3.73 4.86 13.37
CA PHE A 13 3.82 3.48 12.91
C PHE A 13 5.25 3.09 12.52
N PHE A 14 5.92 3.90 11.69
CA PHE A 14 7.29 3.63 11.25
C PHE A 14 8.32 3.79 12.38
N GLY A 15 8.14 4.76 13.28
CA GLY A 15 8.99 4.89 14.47
C GLY A 15 8.99 3.64 15.36
N LEU A 16 7.81 3.01 15.53
CA LEU A 16 7.72 1.72 16.24
C LEU A 16 8.39 0.57 15.48
N ILE A 17 8.29 0.54 14.15
CA ILE A 17 8.91 -0.50 13.31
C ILE A 17 10.45 -0.42 13.41
N GLU A 18 11.01 0.79 13.39
CA GLU A 18 12.46 1.02 13.53
C GLU A 18 12.98 0.60 14.91
N ASP A 19 12.26 0.95 15.98
CA ASP A 19 12.61 0.59 17.35
C ASP A 19 12.56 -0.94 17.58
N ASN A 20 11.56 -1.60 17.00
CA ASN A 20 11.37 -3.04 17.12
C ASN A 20 12.27 -3.86 16.17
N LEU A 21 12.91 -3.25 15.16
CA LEU A 21 13.71 -3.96 14.15
C LEU A 21 14.88 -4.75 14.77
N LYS A 22 15.44 -4.25 15.87
CA LYS A 22 16.57 -4.87 16.58
C LYS A 22 16.15 -6.02 17.50
N GLN A 23 14.90 -6.04 17.94
CA GLN A 23 14.38 -7.01 18.91
C GLN A 23 13.50 -8.09 18.25
N VAL A 24 13.03 -7.85 17.02
CA VAL A 24 12.14 -8.79 16.33
C VAL A 24 12.90 -10.00 15.80
N HIS A 25 12.21 -11.14 15.76
CA HIS A 25 12.72 -12.39 15.21
C HIS A 25 13.25 -12.19 13.77
N PRO A 26 14.38 -12.81 13.37
CA PRO A 26 15.01 -12.63 12.05
C PRO A 26 14.06 -12.84 10.85
N LEU A 27 13.06 -13.74 10.99
CA LEU A 27 12.02 -13.95 9.99
C LEU A 27 11.23 -12.67 9.66
N PHE A 28 10.91 -11.87 10.68
CA PHE A 28 10.14 -10.64 10.51
C PHE A 28 11.02 -9.44 10.17
N GLN A 29 12.33 -9.49 10.44
CA GLN A 29 13.26 -8.41 10.07
C GLN A 29 13.21 -8.10 8.57
N THR A 30 13.19 -9.13 7.72
CA THR A 30 13.12 -8.94 6.26
C THR A 30 11.81 -8.28 5.86
N VAL A 31 10.70 -8.69 6.49
CA VAL A 31 9.39 -8.10 6.27
C VAL A 31 9.37 -6.63 6.67
N LEU A 32 9.84 -6.31 7.89
CA LEU A 32 9.92 -4.93 8.39
C LEU A 32 10.86 -4.04 7.55
N LYS A 33 11.97 -4.58 7.05
CA LYS A 33 12.86 -3.87 6.11
C LYS A 33 12.15 -3.52 4.80
N THR A 34 11.32 -4.42 4.27
CA THR A 34 10.51 -4.14 3.08
C THR A 34 9.49 -3.04 3.36
N PHE A 35 8.83 -3.06 4.52
CA PHE A 35 7.93 -1.97 4.94
C PHE A 35 8.64 -0.61 4.96
N LEU A 36 9.88 -0.54 5.46
CA LEU A 36 10.68 0.70 5.46
C LEU A 36 11.06 1.14 4.04
N LYS A 37 11.39 0.20 3.14
CA LYS A 37 11.72 0.51 1.75
C LYS A 37 10.54 1.09 0.97
N ASP A 38 9.34 0.57 1.21
CA ASP A 38 8.10 1.01 0.56
C ASP A 38 7.32 2.04 1.39
N LYS A 39 7.99 2.74 2.33
CA LYS A 39 7.38 3.72 3.25
C LYS A 39 6.47 4.71 2.53
N GLU A 40 6.94 5.32 1.46
CA GLU A 40 6.18 6.32 0.71
C GLU A 40 4.89 5.75 0.09
N LYS A 41 4.93 4.52 -0.42
CA LYS A 41 3.75 3.84 -0.97
C LYS A 41 2.73 3.52 0.11
N ILE A 42 3.20 3.11 1.29
CA ILE A 42 2.35 2.79 2.44
C ILE A 42 1.71 4.07 3.01
N VAL A 43 2.47 5.15 3.12
CA VAL A 43 1.96 6.48 3.51
C VAL A 43 0.89 6.93 2.53
N ASN A 44 1.16 6.83 1.23
CA ASN A 44 0.19 7.15 0.18
C ASN A 44 -1.06 6.27 0.29
N ALA A 45 -0.93 4.96 0.53
CA ALA A 45 -2.08 4.07 0.71
C ALA A 45 -2.89 4.35 2.00
N LEU A 46 -2.25 4.86 3.05
CA LEU A 46 -2.91 5.24 4.31
C LEU A 46 -3.65 6.57 4.19
N GLN A 47 -3.05 7.55 3.52
CA GLN A 47 -3.60 8.89 3.37
C GLN A 47 -4.65 8.96 2.25
N LEU A 48 -4.37 8.34 1.10
CA LEU A 48 -5.28 8.35 -0.04
C LEU A 48 -6.46 7.41 0.21
N PRO A 49 -7.69 7.85 -0.10
CA PRO A 49 -8.83 6.95 -0.14
C PRO A 49 -8.65 6.03 -1.35
N TYR A 50 -8.23 4.80 -1.11
CA TYR A 50 -8.29 3.77 -2.15
C TYR A 50 -9.76 3.55 -2.51
N SER A 51 -10.11 3.78 -3.77
CA SER A 51 -11.43 3.46 -4.31
C SER A 51 -11.26 2.63 -5.56
N ASN A 52 -11.86 1.43 -5.55
CA ASN A 52 -11.86 0.54 -6.70
C ASN A 52 -12.60 1.14 -7.91
N ALA A 53 -13.44 2.16 -7.69
CA ALA A 53 -14.24 2.78 -8.73
C ALA A 53 -13.40 3.35 -9.89
N ASN A 54 -12.25 3.99 -9.57
CA ASN A 54 -11.37 4.57 -10.59
C ASN A 54 -10.66 3.49 -11.43
N LEU A 55 -10.28 2.38 -10.78
CA LEU A 55 -9.69 1.22 -11.47
C LEU A 55 -10.72 0.52 -12.35
N GLU A 56 -11.94 0.34 -11.86
CA GLU A 56 -13.02 -0.26 -12.66
C GLU A 56 -13.42 0.61 -13.85
N ALA A 57 -13.53 1.93 -13.68
CA ALA A 57 -13.83 2.85 -14.77
C ALA A 57 -12.76 2.75 -15.88
N THR A 58 -11.48 2.76 -15.49
CA THR A 58 -10.35 2.61 -16.41
C THR A 58 -10.36 1.25 -17.11
N ASN A 59 -10.62 0.17 -16.38
CA ASN A 59 -10.71 -1.18 -16.96
C ASN A 59 -11.87 -1.32 -17.95
N LYS A 60 -13.04 -0.73 -17.66
CA LYS A 60 -14.18 -0.69 -18.58
C LYS A 60 -13.83 0.08 -19.86
N PHE A 61 -13.12 1.20 -19.71
CA PHE A 61 -12.66 2.00 -20.84
C PHE A 61 -11.67 1.23 -21.73
N ILE A 62 -10.66 0.58 -21.12
CA ILE A 62 -9.70 -0.27 -21.84
C ILE A 62 -10.42 -1.43 -22.56
N LYS A 63 -11.41 -2.07 -21.92
CA LYS A 63 -12.23 -3.10 -22.55
C LYS A 63 -13.01 -2.57 -23.75
N LEU A 64 -13.57 -1.36 -23.65
CA LEU A 64 -14.29 -0.71 -24.76
C LEU A 64 -13.36 -0.42 -25.94
N ILE A 65 -12.17 0.14 -25.68
CA ILE A 65 -11.17 0.38 -26.71
C ILE A 65 -10.75 -0.94 -27.37
N LYS A 66 -10.47 -1.97 -26.57
CA LYS A 66 -10.08 -3.29 -27.10
C LYS A 66 -11.17 -3.89 -27.98
N ARG A 67 -12.45 -3.82 -27.58
CA ARG A 67 -13.59 -4.30 -28.39
C ARG A 67 -13.74 -3.53 -29.70
N ASN A 68 -13.53 -2.21 -29.69
CA ASN A 68 -13.69 -1.39 -30.89
C ASN A 68 -12.49 -1.47 -31.84
N ALA A 69 -11.27 -1.59 -31.32
CA ALA A 69 -10.04 -1.59 -32.11
C ALA A 69 -9.69 -2.97 -32.68
N PHE A 70 -9.95 -4.04 -31.91
CA PHE A 70 -9.57 -5.40 -32.28
C PHE A 70 -10.76 -6.28 -32.61
N GLY A 71 -11.96 -5.70 -32.73
CA GLY A 71 -13.21 -6.33 -33.21
C GLY A 71 -13.20 -7.84 -33.06
N PHE A 72 -13.62 -8.33 -31.89
CA PHE A 72 -13.84 -9.76 -31.71
C PHE A 72 -14.77 -10.28 -32.82
#